data_AF-A0A7C5GP97-F1
#
_entry.id   AF-A0A7C5GP97-F1
#
_cell.length_a   1.000
_cell.length_b   1.000
_cell.length_c   1.000
_cell.angle_alpha   90.00
_cell.angle_beta   90.00
_cell.angle_gamma   90.00
#
_symmetry.space_group_name_H-M   'P 1'
#
loop_
_entity.id
_entity.type
_entity.pdbx_description
1 polymer ?
#
loop_
_entity_poly.entity_id
_entity_poly.type
_entity_poly.pdbx_seq_one_letter_code
_entity_poly.pdbx_strand_id
1 'polypeptide(L)'
;METTEERVEFTPQQQAKVQQLIDDAYRRAFQKALKQAAPEEMEELKNELLQLREEKKKADILRTVSRFNVVDPDEVVELLSKDVELDEKGSPRVRGQDGVALEEYVSLWLSRRPHHLRTTHGGGGSYGAGPKEPSPHYDLSDPAVWRNMPAEDLHRYLKEGVDIHAGGRLYRFRDVANPFVEARRRKFKGR
;
A
#
# COMPACT_ATOMS: atom_id res chain seq x y z
N MET A 1 9.41 -33.47 64.27
CA MET A 1 8.65 -34.52 63.57
C MET A 1 9.39 -34.79 62.28
N GLU A 2 10.24 -35.81 62.26
CA GLU A 2 10.99 -36.23 61.07
C GLU A 2 10.08 -37.11 60.22
N THR A 3 9.82 -36.70 58.99
CA THR A 3 9.13 -37.52 57.99
C THR A 3 10.11 -38.56 57.48
N THR A 4 10.02 -39.79 57.97
CA THR A 4 10.71 -40.95 57.39
C THR A 4 10.05 -41.28 56.05
N GLU A 5 10.65 -40.82 54.96
CA GLU A 5 10.30 -41.29 53.62
C GLU A 5 10.64 -42.79 53.54
N GLU A 6 9.61 -43.65 53.52
CA GLU A 6 9.78 -45.09 53.28
C GLU A 6 10.41 -45.29 51.90
N ARG A 7 11.72 -45.56 51.88
CA ARG A 7 12.47 -45.81 50.67
C ARG A 7 12.06 -47.18 50.12
N VAL A 8 11.20 -47.17 49.11
CA VAL A 8 10.77 -48.39 48.41
C VAL A 8 11.97 -48.97 47.65
N GLU A 9 12.53 -50.06 48.16
CA GLU A 9 13.60 -50.80 47.50
C GLU A 9 13.00 -51.80 46.50
N PHE A 10 13.20 -51.52 45.22
CA PHE A 10 12.80 -52.43 44.15
C PHE A 10 13.81 -53.55 43.98
N THR A 11 13.31 -54.77 43.79
CA THR A 11 14.16 -55.89 43.36
C THR A 11 14.77 -55.61 41.98
N PRO A 12 15.92 -56.21 41.62
CA PRO A 12 16.57 -55.97 40.32
C PRO A 12 15.64 -56.25 39.12
N GLN A 13 14.78 -57.26 39.23
CA GLN A 13 13.77 -57.56 38.21
C GLN A 13 12.69 -56.48 38.10
N GLN A 14 12.25 -55.89 39.22
CA GLN A 14 11.30 -54.78 39.22
C GLN A 14 11.93 -53.51 38.67
N GLN A 15 13.19 -53.22 38.98
CA GLN A 15 13.92 -52.08 38.41
C GLN A 15 14.04 -52.21 36.89
N ALA A 16 14.39 -53.39 36.37
CA ALA A 16 14.46 -53.63 34.93
C ALA A 16 13.10 -53.41 34.24
N LYS A 17 12.01 -53.85 34.88
CA LYS A 17 10.65 -53.68 34.35
C LYS A 17 10.19 -52.22 34.38
N VAL A 18 10.52 -51.48 35.45
CA VAL A 18 10.26 -50.04 35.55
C VAL A 18 11.05 -49.28 34.50
N GLN A 19 12.32 -49.62 34.29
CA GLN A 19 13.15 -49.00 33.25
C GLN A 19 12.58 -49.24 31.85
N GLN A 20 12.14 -50.47 31.55
CA GLN A 20 11.47 -50.76 30.27
C GLN A 20 10.21 -49.94 30.06
N LEU A 21 9.39 -49.77 31.10
CA LEU A 21 8.17 -48.94 31.02
C LEU A 21 8.49 -47.47 30.79
N ILE A 22 9.56 -46.96 31.42
CA ILE A 22 10.05 -45.60 31.21
C ILE A 22 10.53 -45.44 29.76
N ASP A 23 11.36 -46.35 29.28
CA ASP A 23 11.91 -46.30 27.92
C ASP A 23 10.80 -46.39 26.85
N ASP A 24 9.81 -47.25 27.05
CA ASP A 24 8.64 -47.36 26.17
C ASP A 24 7.75 -46.11 26.21
N ALA A 25 7.56 -45.51 27.38
CA ALA A 25 6.83 -44.26 27.52
C ALA A 25 7.55 -43.10 26.80
N TYR A 26 8.87 -42.98 26.97
CA TYR A 26 9.68 -41.99 26.27
C TYR A 26 9.66 -42.20 24.76
N ARG A 27 9.78 -43.43 24.26
CA ARG A 27 9.67 -43.74 22.83
C ARG A 27 8.31 -43.34 22.26
N ARG A 28 7.22 -43.66 22.95
CA ARG A 28 5.86 -43.30 22.51
C ARG A 28 5.64 -41.79 22.51
N ALA A 29 6.11 -41.09 23.53
CA ALA A 29 6.02 -39.63 23.60
C ALA A 29 6.83 -38.97 22.48
N PHE A 30 8.04 -39.44 22.22
CA PHE A 30 8.91 -38.92 21.17
C PHE A 30 8.35 -39.16 19.76
N GLN A 31 7.82 -40.36 19.49
CA GLN A 31 7.16 -40.65 18.20
C GLN A 31 5.90 -39.82 17.99
N LYS A 32 5.15 -39.52 19.06
CA LYS A 32 3.96 -38.68 18.98
C LYS A 32 4.32 -37.22 18.69
N ALA A 33 5.37 -36.70 19.34
CA ALA A 33 5.88 -35.35 19.10
C ALA A 33 6.40 -35.18 17.67
N LEU A 34 7.18 -36.14 17.17
CA LEU A 34 7.67 -36.15 15.78
C LEU A 34 6.53 -36.17 14.74
N LYS A 35 5.46 -36.93 15.01
CA LYS A 35 4.32 -37.04 14.10
C LYS A 35 3.40 -35.82 14.11
N GLN A 36 3.33 -35.05 15.20
CA GLN A 36 2.49 -33.85 15.25
C GLN A 36 3.21 -32.61 14.71
N ALA A 37 4.50 -32.42 15.03
CA ALA A 37 5.22 -31.23 14.60
C ALA A 37 5.56 -31.23 13.11
N ALA A 38 5.94 -32.38 12.53
CA ALA A 38 6.48 -32.40 11.18
C ALA A 38 5.47 -32.19 10.02
N PRO A 39 4.26 -32.78 10.02
CA PRO A 39 3.36 -32.67 8.87
C PRO A 39 2.54 -31.39 8.87
N GLU A 40 2.06 -30.93 10.04
CA GLU A 40 1.22 -29.73 10.15
C GLU A 40 2.03 -28.46 9.84
N GLU A 41 3.21 -28.31 10.46
CA GLU A 41 4.12 -27.19 10.15
C GLU A 41 4.56 -27.22 8.68
N MET A 42 4.79 -28.40 8.10
CA MET A 42 5.17 -28.50 6.68
C MET A 42 4.03 -28.08 5.75
N GLU A 43 2.77 -28.37 6.09
CA GLU A 43 1.61 -27.91 5.32
C GLU A 43 1.40 -26.41 5.46
N GLU A 44 1.57 -25.86 6.66
CA GLU A 44 1.55 -24.41 6.90
C GLU A 44 2.63 -23.69 6.08
N LEU A 45 3.88 -24.15 6.14
CA LEU A 45 4.97 -23.58 5.35
C LEU A 45 4.72 -23.69 3.84
N LYS A 46 4.12 -24.78 3.35
CA LYS A 46 3.76 -24.91 1.93
C LYS A 46 2.69 -23.89 1.54
N ASN A 47 1.67 -23.71 2.37
CA ASN A 47 0.61 -22.75 2.13
C ASN A 47 1.14 -21.31 2.16
N GLU A 48 2.00 -20.98 3.12
CA GLU A 48 2.65 -19.69 3.20
C GLU A 48 3.54 -19.43 1.97
N LEU A 49 4.30 -20.43 1.53
CA LEU A 49 5.12 -20.32 0.31
C LEU A 49 4.26 -20.09 -0.94
N LEU A 50 3.11 -20.77 -1.05
CA LEU A 50 2.16 -20.54 -2.14
C LEU A 50 1.59 -19.12 -2.10
N GLN A 51 1.19 -18.62 -0.94
CA GLN A 51 0.70 -17.25 -0.77
C GLN A 51 1.78 -16.22 -1.15
N LEU A 52 3.00 -16.38 -0.65
CA LEU A 52 4.12 -15.50 -0.98
C LEU A 52 4.45 -15.51 -2.47
N ARG A 53 4.33 -16.65 -3.15
CA ARG A 53 4.48 -16.72 -4.61
C ARG A 53 3.36 -15.96 -5.31
N GLU A 54 2.12 -16.11 -4.89
CA GLU A 54 1.00 -15.37 -5.50
C GLU A 54 1.13 -13.86 -5.27
N GLU A 55 1.49 -13.43 -4.07
CA GLU A 55 1.72 -12.02 -3.74
C GLU A 55 2.86 -11.43 -4.56
N LYS A 56 3.99 -12.15 -4.68
CA LYS A 56 5.10 -11.73 -5.52
C LYS A 56 4.67 -11.59 -6.98
N LYS A 57 3.91 -12.55 -7.50
CA LYS A 57 3.35 -12.49 -8.85
C LYS A 57 2.51 -11.24 -9.05
N LYS A 58 1.56 -10.97 -8.14
CA LYS A 58 0.69 -9.79 -8.21
C LYS A 58 1.49 -8.50 -8.13
N ALA A 59 2.48 -8.43 -7.22
CA ALA A 59 3.34 -7.26 -7.07
C ALA A 59 4.17 -6.96 -8.34
N ASP A 60 4.72 -7.98 -8.99
CA ASP A 60 5.50 -7.82 -10.22
C ASP A 60 4.62 -7.38 -11.41
N ILE A 61 3.41 -7.93 -11.51
CA ILE A 61 2.42 -7.49 -12.50
C ILE A 61 2.01 -6.04 -12.22
N LEU A 62 1.66 -5.72 -10.97
CA LEU A 62 1.25 -4.38 -10.57
C LEU A 62 2.34 -3.36 -10.86
N ARG A 63 3.61 -3.68 -10.57
CA ARG A 63 4.75 -2.83 -10.87
C ARG A 63 4.88 -2.53 -12.37
N THR A 64 4.61 -3.53 -13.20
CA THR A 64 4.60 -3.37 -14.66
C THR A 64 3.41 -2.54 -15.11
N VAL A 65 2.20 -2.88 -14.66
CA VAL A 65 0.94 -2.20 -14.97
C VAL A 65 0.96 -0.72 -14.54
N SER A 66 1.58 -0.41 -13.41
CA SER A 66 1.70 0.96 -12.89
C SER A 66 2.50 1.90 -13.79
N ARG A 67 3.34 1.35 -14.70
CA ARG A 67 4.04 2.15 -15.71
C ARG A 67 3.10 2.61 -16.84
N PHE A 68 1.97 1.92 -16.99
CA PHE A 68 0.94 2.25 -17.95
C PHE A 68 -0.15 3.09 -17.27
N ASN A 69 -0.73 4.03 -18.00
CA ASN A 69 -1.79 4.90 -17.49
C ASN A 69 -3.12 4.14 -17.44
N VAL A 70 -3.28 3.22 -16.49
CA VAL A 70 -4.43 2.31 -16.38
C VAL A 70 -5.51 2.90 -15.47
N VAL A 71 -6.78 2.68 -15.79
CA VAL A 71 -7.94 3.18 -15.00
C VAL A 71 -7.95 2.52 -13.63
N ASP A 72 -8.01 1.18 -13.64
CA ASP A 72 -8.04 0.31 -12.48
C ASP A 72 -6.87 -0.69 -12.58
N PRO A 73 -5.74 -0.42 -11.91
CA PRO A 73 -4.58 -1.30 -11.96
C PRO A 73 -4.84 -2.63 -11.24
N ASP A 74 -5.68 -2.66 -10.22
CA ASP A 74 -5.95 -3.86 -9.43
C ASP A 74 -6.78 -4.86 -10.24
N GLU A 75 -7.81 -4.37 -10.97
CA GLU A 75 -8.58 -5.19 -11.90
C GLU A 75 -7.69 -5.79 -12.99
N VAL A 76 -6.80 -4.99 -13.58
CA VAL A 76 -5.88 -5.44 -14.63
C VAL A 76 -4.89 -6.49 -14.09
N VAL A 77 -4.40 -6.33 -12.85
CA VAL A 77 -3.55 -7.33 -12.20
C VAL A 77 -4.30 -8.65 -12.04
N GLU A 78 -5.54 -8.64 -11.55
CA GLU A 78 -6.35 -9.85 -11.39
C GLU A 78 -6.59 -10.57 -12.73
N LEU A 79 -6.84 -9.81 -13.81
CA LEU A 79 -7.00 -10.37 -15.16
C LEU A 79 -5.71 -10.98 -15.71
N LEU A 80 -4.59 -10.25 -15.59
CA LEU A 80 -3.28 -10.72 -16.06
C LEU A 80 -2.72 -11.86 -15.21
N SER A 81 -3.10 -11.96 -13.93
CA SER A 81 -2.65 -13.02 -13.04
C SER A 81 -2.98 -14.42 -13.54
N LYS A 82 -4.00 -14.57 -14.39
CA LYS A 82 -4.43 -15.83 -15.01
C LYS A 82 -3.48 -16.31 -16.11
N ASP A 83 -2.80 -15.36 -16.77
CA ASP A 83 -1.95 -15.58 -17.92
C ASP A 83 -0.45 -15.51 -17.56
N VAL A 84 -0.11 -15.14 -16.32
CA VAL A 84 1.27 -15.02 -15.83
C VAL A 84 1.56 -16.13 -14.82
N GLU A 85 2.74 -16.74 -14.95
CA GLU A 85 3.30 -17.75 -14.05
C GLU A 85 4.66 -17.28 -13.52
N LEU A 86 5.06 -17.79 -12.35
CA LEU A 86 6.40 -17.56 -11.83
C LEU A 86 7.31 -18.74 -12.19
N ASP A 87 8.47 -18.44 -12.76
CA ASP A 87 9.53 -19.42 -13.03
C ASP A 87 10.18 -19.91 -11.73
N GLU A 88 11.00 -20.96 -11.79
CA GLU A 88 11.73 -21.52 -10.63
C GLU A 88 12.63 -20.50 -9.93
N LYS A 89 13.11 -19.50 -10.68
CA LYS A 89 13.89 -18.36 -10.18
C LYS A 89 13.02 -17.25 -9.59
N GLY A 90 11.70 -17.40 -9.63
CA GLY A 90 10.72 -16.42 -9.18
C GLY A 90 10.60 -15.20 -10.08
N SER A 91 10.92 -15.33 -11.37
CA SER A 91 10.70 -14.28 -12.37
C SER A 91 9.33 -14.50 -13.05
N PRO A 92 8.54 -13.45 -13.30
CA PRO A 92 7.26 -13.58 -13.99
C PRO A 92 7.46 -13.91 -15.47
N ARG A 93 6.76 -14.94 -15.94
CA ARG A 93 6.74 -15.40 -17.33
C ARG A 93 5.29 -15.54 -17.80
N VAL A 94 5.03 -15.18 -19.05
CA VAL A 94 3.68 -15.28 -19.64
C VAL A 94 3.44 -16.71 -20.13
N ARG A 95 2.31 -17.29 -19.74
CA ARG A 95 1.89 -18.64 -20.12
C ARG A 95 1.69 -18.70 -21.65
N GLY A 96 2.38 -19.64 -22.30
CA GLY A 96 2.22 -19.89 -23.74
C GLY A 96 2.88 -18.87 -24.66
N GLN A 97 3.62 -17.89 -24.13
CA GLN A 97 4.45 -16.97 -24.90
C GLN A 97 5.89 -17.02 -24.38
N ASP A 98 6.68 -17.87 -25.01
CA ASP A 98 8.10 -18.02 -24.67
C ASP A 98 8.89 -16.79 -25.12
N GLY A 99 9.57 -16.15 -24.18
CA GLY A 99 10.49 -15.03 -24.45
C GLY A 99 9.85 -13.65 -24.55
N VAL A 100 8.52 -13.53 -24.41
CA VAL A 100 7.86 -12.21 -24.35
C VAL A 100 8.05 -11.62 -22.95
N ALA A 101 8.58 -10.40 -22.89
CA ALA A 101 8.72 -9.70 -21.63
C ALA A 101 7.34 -9.35 -21.06
N LEU A 102 7.18 -9.40 -19.74
CA LEU A 102 5.91 -9.05 -19.08
C LEU A 102 5.42 -7.65 -19.51
N GLU A 103 6.33 -6.70 -19.68
CA GLU A 103 6.03 -5.33 -20.12
C GLU A 103 5.47 -5.28 -21.55
N GLU A 104 6.04 -6.06 -22.48
CA GLU A 104 5.56 -6.17 -23.85
C GLU A 104 4.17 -6.82 -23.90
N TYR A 105 3.97 -7.85 -23.09
CA TYR A 105 2.69 -8.52 -22.97
C TYR A 105 1.61 -7.60 -22.41
N VAL A 106 1.90 -6.85 -21.34
CA VAL A 106 0.98 -5.87 -20.75
C VAL A 106 0.64 -4.77 -21.76
N SER A 107 1.63 -4.26 -22.50
CA SER A 107 1.43 -3.27 -23.55
C SER A 107 0.49 -3.80 -24.65
N LEU A 108 0.74 -5.02 -25.15
CA LEU A 108 -0.11 -5.66 -26.16
C LEU A 108 -1.54 -5.90 -25.62
N TRP A 109 -1.66 -6.36 -24.39
CA TRP A 109 -2.95 -6.59 -23.74
C TRP A 109 -3.77 -5.31 -23.61
N LEU A 110 -3.14 -4.21 -23.17
CA LEU A 110 -3.77 -2.89 -23.05
C LEU A 110 -4.13 -2.30 -24.42
N SER A 111 -3.30 -2.53 -25.45
CA SER A 111 -3.61 -2.09 -26.82
C SER A 111 -4.87 -2.75 -27.39
N ARG A 112 -5.13 -4.01 -27.01
CA ARG A 112 -6.36 -4.74 -27.38
C ARG A 112 -7.55 -4.33 -26.53
N ARG A 113 -7.32 -3.69 -25.38
CA ARG A 113 -8.34 -3.30 -24.40
C ARG A 113 -8.19 -1.83 -23.99
N PRO A 114 -8.48 -0.90 -24.90
CA PRO A 114 -8.28 0.53 -24.66
C PRO A 114 -9.16 1.09 -23.53
N HIS A 115 -10.22 0.39 -23.12
CA HIS A 115 -11.08 0.78 -22.00
C HIS A 115 -10.38 0.69 -20.64
N HIS A 116 -9.34 -0.14 -20.50
CA HIS A 116 -8.53 -0.18 -19.28
C HIS A 116 -7.47 0.92 -19.25
N LEU A 117 -7.20 1.59 -20.38
CA LEU A 117 -6.34 2.76 -20.40
C LEU A 117 -7.15 3.97 -19.97
N ARG A 118 -6.60 4.76 -19.05
CA ARG A 118 -7.08 6.12 -18.82
C ARG A 118 -6.83 6.86 -20.13
N THR A 119 -7.91 7.16 -20.84
CA THR A 119 -7.94 8.25 -21.80
C THR A 119 -7.21 9.42 -21.19
N THR A 120 -6.07 9.81 -21.76
CA THR A 120 -5.36 11.04 -21.39
C THR A 120 -6.32 12.19 -21.65
N HIS A 121 -7.13 12.54 -20.65
CA HIS A 121 -8.02 13.67 -20.70
C HIS A 121 -7.15 14.92 -20.65
N GLY A 122 -6.73 15.39 -21.84
CA GLY A 122 -6.67 16.82 -22.07
C GLY A 122 -8.11 17.34 -21.96
N GLY A 123 -8.48 17.87 -20.78
CA GLY A 123 -9.72 18.61 -20.56
C GLY A 123 -11.00 17.78 -20.54
N GLY A 124 -11.45 17.39 -19.34
CA GLY A 124 -12.77 16.81 -19.10
C GLY A 124 -12.94 16.59 -17.61
N GLY A 125 -13.65 17.50 -16.95
CA GLY A 125 -13.55 17.76 -15.52
C GLY A 125 -14.02 16.64 -14.58
N SER A 126 -13.73 16.86 -13.29
CA SER A 126 -14.57 16.58 -12.12
C SER A 126 -13.79 15.91 -10.96
N TYR A 127 -13.48 16.74 -9.96
CA TYR A 127 -13.11 16.44 -8.56
C TYR A 127 -12.07 15.34 -8.28
N GLY A 128 -10.80 15.70 -8.36
CA GLY A 128 -9.73 15.01 -7.65
C GLY A 128 -8.58 15.97 -7.44
N ALA A 129 -8.13 16.15 -6.20
CA ALA A 129 -7.05 17.04 -5.82
C ALA A 129 -5.79 16.75 -6.65
N GLY A 130 -5.58 17.51 -7.72
CA GLY A 130 -4.37 17.47 -8.51
C GLY A 130 -3.21 18.15 -7.78
N PRO A 131 -1.96 17.78 -8.10
CA PRO A 131 -0.78 18.46 -7.57
C PRO A 131 -0.85 19.94 -7.97
N LYS A 132 -0.55 20.85 -7.03
CA LYS A 132 -0.57 22.30 -7.24
C LYS A 132 0.12 22.65 -8.57
N GLU A 133 -0.68 23.01 -9.57
CA GLU A 133 -0.16 23.67 -10.78
C GLU A 133 0.65 24.90 -10.34
N PRO A 134 1.71 25.26 -11.08
CA PRO A 134 2.40 26.51 -10.83
C PRO A 134 1.38 27.65 -10.98
N SER A 135 1.02 28.28 -9.86
CA SER A 135 0.10 29.42 -9.84
C SER A 135 0.52 30.40 -10.93
N PRO A 136 -0.41 30.87 -11.79
CA PRO A 136 -0.10 31.94 -12.71
C PRO A 136 0.42 33.11 -11.86
N HIS A 137 1.64 33.58 -12.16
CA HIS A 137 2.19 34.73 -11.47
C HIS A 137 1.44 35.98 -11.95
N TYR A 138 0.31 36.25 -11.33
CA TYR A 138 -0.40 37.50 -11.48
C TYR A 138 0.37 38.61 -10.79
N ASP A 139 0.47 39.77 -11.44
CA ASP A 139 0.95 40.97 -10.78
C ASP A 139 -0.15 41.51 -9.86
N LEU A 140 -0.08 41.12 -8.58
CA LEU A 140 -1.06 41.47 -7.56
C LEU A 140 -0.97 42.95 -7.12
N SER A 141 0.01 43.70 -7.63
CA SER A 141 0.14 45.13 -7.37
C SER A 141 -0.76 45.99 -8.25
N ASP A 142 -1.23 45.46 -9.39
CA ASP A 142 -2.12 46.18 -10.32
C ASP A 142 -3.61 45.86 -10.05
N PRO A 143 -4.44 46.85 -9.66
CA PRO A 143 -5.88 46.65 -9.41
C PRO A 143 -6.68 46.22 -10.64
N ALA A 144 -6.17 46.42 -11.87
CA ALA A 144 -6.83 45.92 -13.08
C ALA A 144 -6.79 44.39 -13.17
N VAL A 145 -5.72 43.77 -12.67
CA VAL A 145 -5.55 42.31 -12.65
C VAL A 145 -6.58 41.66 -11.73
N TRP A 146 -6.86 42.25 -10.57
CA TRP A 146 -7.87 41.77 -9.62
C TRP A 146 -9.29 41.76 -10.19
N ARG A 147 -9.60 42.68 -11.11
CA ARG A 147 -10.92 42.78 -11.74
C ARG A 147 -11.13 41.74 -12.84
N ASN A 148 -10.06 41.34 -13.51
CA ASN A 148 -10.10 40.42 -14.63
C ASN A 148 -9.67 39.00 -14.24
N MET A 149 -9.36 38.77 -12.96
CA MET A 149 -8.95 37.47 -12.43
C MET A 149 -10.14 36.50 -12.38
N PRO A 150 -9.94 35.21 -12.71
CA PRO A 150 -10.93 34.17 -12.49
C PRO A 150 -11.40 34.14 -11.03
N ALA A 151 -12.68 33.86 -10.82
CA ALA A 151 -13.29 33.93 -9.49
C ALA A 151 -12.66 32.91 -8.52
N GLU A 152 -12.23 31.74 -9.02
CA GLU A 152 -11.59 30.70 -8.23
C GLU A 152 -10.23 31.17 -7.68
N ASP A 153 -9.43 31.81 -8.53
CA ASP A 153 -8.11 32.32 -8.16
C ASP A 153 -8.23 33.51 -7.20
N LEU A 154 -9.15 34.44 -7.48
CA LEU A 154 -9.44 35.57 -6.60
C LEU A 154 -9.85 35.08 -5.20
N HIS A 155 -10.72 34.09 -5.14
CA HIS A 155 -11.18 33.51 -3.88
C HIS A 155 -10.05 32.77 -3.16
N ARG A 156 -9.16 32.08 -3.88
CA ARG A 156 -7.95 31.47 -3.32
C ARG A 156 -7.03 32.53 -2.71
N TYR A 157 -6.71 33.61 -3.43
CA TYR A 157 -5.85 34.68 -2.91
C TYR A 157 -6.47 35.42 -1.71
N LEU A 158 -7.79 35.62 -1.71
CA LEU A 158 -8.50 36.20 -0.57
C LEU A 158 -8.53 35.28 0.66
N LYS A 159 -8.56 33.95 0.46
CA LYS A 159 -8.63 32.95 1.55
C LYS A 159 -7.26 32.58 2.10
N GLU A 160 -6.26 32.43 1.23
CA GLU A 160 -4.91 31.97 1.59
C GLU A 160 -3.96 33.11 2.00
N GLY A 161 -4.34 34.35 1.66
CA GLY A 161 -3.51 35.55 1.80
C GLY A 161 -2.50 35.66 0.66
N VAL A 162 -1.93 36.85 0.48
CA VAL A 162 -0.83 37.05 -0.47
C VAL A 162 0.48 36.96 0.29
N ASP A 163 1.31 35.99 -0.09
CA ASP A 163 2.68 35.86 0.39
C ASP A 163 3.58 36.79 -0.43
N ILE A 164 4.08 37.86 0.17
CA ILE A 164 5.01 38.78 -0.48
C ILE A 164 6.42 38.46 -0.01
N HIS A 165 7.28 38.13 -0.97
CA HIS A 165 8.70 37.94 -0.72
C HIS A 165 9.40 39.29 -0.87
N ALA A 166 9.84 39.88 0.24
CA ALA A 166 10.61 41.12 0.24
C ALA A 166 11.90 40.92 1.05
N GLY A 167 13.05 41.15 0.42
CA GLY A 167 14.36 41.11 1.10
C GLY A 167 14.72 39.74 1.70
N GLY A 168 14.32 38.63 1.07
CA GLY A 168 14.63 37.27 1.54
C GLY A 168 13.78 36.78 2.70
N ARG A 169 12.72 37.51 3.08
CA ARG A 169 11.74 37.09 4.10
C ARG A 169 10.35 36.96 3.47
N LEU A 170 9.65 35.89 3.85
CA LEU A 170 8.26 35.62 3.49
C LEU A 170 7.35 36.40 4.44
N TYR A 171 6.64 37.41 3.93
CA TYR A 171 5.60 38.11 4.70
C TYR A 171 4.23 37.64 4.23
N ARG A 172 3.54 36.88 5.10
CA ARG A 172 2.17 36.44 4.86
C ARG A 172 1.22 37.50 5.39
N PHE A 173 0.60 38.26 4.49
CA PHE A 173 -0.35 39.30 4.88
C PHE A 173 -1.68 38.68 5.29
N ARG A 174 -1.74 38.12 6.51
CA ARG A 174 -3.01 37.83 7.20
C ARG A 174 -3.59 39.08 7.89
N ASP A 175 -2.77 40.11 8.10
CA ASP A 175 -3.10 41.30 8.90
C ASP A 175 -2.68 42.62 8.21
N VAL A 176 -3.07 42.86 6.95
CA VAL A 176 -3.37 44.26 6.58
C VAL A 176 -4.86 44.41 6.79
N ALA A 177 -5.27 45.23 7.74
CA ALA A 177 -6.66 45.61 7.93
C ALA A 177 -7.21 46.07 6.59
N ASN A 178 -7.97 45.19 5.92
CA ASN A 178 -8.51 45.48 4.61
C ASN A 178 -9.60 46.54 4.81
N PRO A 179 -9.36 47.81 4.39
CA PRO A 179 -10.26 48.92 4.72
C PRO A 179 -11.66 48.70 4.11
N PHE A 180 -11.77 47.87 3.08
CA PHE A 180 -13.05 47.50 2.45
C PHE A 180 -13.83 46.45 3.27
N VAL A 181 -13.14 45.54 3.97
CA VAL A 181 -13.79 44.56 4.86
C VAL A 181 -14.27 45.24 6.14
N GLU A 182 -13.50 46.18 6.69
CA GLU A 182 -13.94 46.99 7.82
C GLU A 182 -15.12 47.92 7.46
N ALA A 183 -15.09 48.55 6.28
CA ALA A 183 -16.21 49.37 5.80
C ALA A 183 -17.50 48.55 5.60
N ARG A 184 -17.37 47.29 5.16
CA ARG A 184 -18.51 46.37 5.00
C ARG A 184 -19.06 45.88 6.34
N ARG A 185 -18.18 45.59 7.31
CA ARG A 185 -18.58 45.27 8.69
C ARG A 185 -19.30 46.44 9.39
N ARG A 186 -18.89 47.69 9.13
CA ARG A 186 -19.55 48.88 9.68
C ARG A 186 -20.96 49.10 9.11
N LYS A 187 -21.21 48.75 7.84
CA LYS A 187 -22.55 48.82 7.23
C LYS A 187 -23.54 47.78 7.75
N PHE A 188 -23.07 46.62 8.22
CA PHE A 188 -23.93 45.52 8.70
C PHE A 188 -24.14 45.50 10.22
N LYS A 189 -23.47 46.37 10.99
CA LYS A 189 -23.72 46.54 12.44
C LYS A 189 -24.61 47.75 12.77
N GLY A 190 -25.09 48.47 11.77
CA GLY A 190 -25.85 49.73 11.92
C GLY A 190 -27.24 49.72 11.28
N ARG A 191 -27.81 48.56 10.99
CA ARG A 191 -29.23 48.38 10.64
C ARG A 191 -29.73 47.06 11.17
#